data_AF-A0A928WX24-F1
#
_entry.id   AF-A0A928WX24-F1
#
_cell.length_a   1.000
_cell.length_b   1.000
_cell.length_c   1.000
_cell.angle_alpha   90.00
_cell.angle_beta   90.00
_cell.angle_gamma   90.00
#
_symmetry.space_group_name_H-M   'P 1'
#
loop_
_entity.id
_entity.type
_entity.pdbx_description
1 polymer ?
#
loop_
_entity_poly.entity_id
_entity_poly.type
_entity_poly.pdbx_seq_one_letter_code
_entity_poly.pdbx_strand_id
1 'polypeptide(L)'
;MKNFSSSVWKVGLSTLSILLSTTIPLGFTEPAQALCATDELGGQWENVDPNTRGITKINYIPRCGDQRFCSTDGTCSEPARTSIQVFGACSPTDCDWGESPMRIYQSDDWRYSVYEQGFARKVVWYRLNSDDQLVVAEQVDYRDSREDRTSWYRFDRVED
;
A
#
# COMPACT_ATOMS: atom_id res chain seq x y z
N MET A 1 42.05 -40.46 67.24
CA MET A 1 41.71 -39.77 65.98
C MET A 1 41.60 -40.81 64.88
N LYS A 2 40.44 -40.89 64.20
CA LYS A 2 40.13 -41.68 62.97
C LYS A 2 40.16 -43.22 63.14
N ASN A 3 39.24 -44.04 62.65
CA ASN A 3 38.04 -43.86 61.82
C ASN A 3 37.05 -45.04 62.01
N PHE A 4 35.84 -44.79 61.52
CA PHE A 4 34.57 -45.48 61.67
C PHE A 4 34.45 -46.91 61.12
N SER A 5 33.54 -47.64 61.78
CA SER A 5 33.02 -48.99 61.52
C SER A 5 32.12 -49.07 60.26
N SER A 6 32.20 -50.22 59.59
CA SER A 6 31.40 -50.64 58.44
C SER A 6 29.94 -50.96 58.79
N SER A 7 29.01 -50.67 57.87
CA SER A 7 27.77 -51.45 57.71
C SER A 7 27.22 -51.29 56.30
N VAL A 8 27.19 -52.41 55.58
CA VAL A 8 26.67 -52.57 54.22
C VAL A 8 25.16 -52.74 54.30
N TRP A 9 24.39 -51.88 53.62
CA TRP A 9 22.97 -52.07 53.40
C TRP A 9 22.70 -52.27 51.92
N LYS A 10 22.12 -53.43 51.59
CA LYS A 10 21.55 -53.76 50.28
C LYS A 10 20.36 -52.83 50.02
N VAL A 11 20.35 -52.15 48.88
CA VAL A 11 19.13 -51.53 48.33
C VAL A 11 18.92 -52.09 46.94
N GLY A 12 17.76 -52.72 46.75
CA GLY A 12 17.40 -53.45 45.55
C GLY A 12 17.17 -52.55 44.34
N LEU A 13 17.55 -53.05 43.17
CA LEU A 13 17.20 -52.45 41.89
C LEU A 13 15.68 -52.56 41.70
N SER A 14 14.98 -51.42 41.76
CA SER A 14 13.69 -51.26 41.09
C SER A 14 13.94 -50.70 39.69
N THR A 15 13.66 -51.51 38.67
CA THR A 15 13.67 -51.10 37.27
C THR A 15 12.55 -50.10 37.03
N LEU A 16 12.90 -48.83 36.82
CA LEU A 16 11.98 -47.77 36.44
C LEU A 16 11.88 -47.75 34.90
N SER A 17 10.78 -48.29 34.36
CA SER A 17 10.47 -48.17 32.94
C SER A 17 10.01 -46.73 32.64
N ILE A 18 10.90 -45.91 32.08
CA ILE A 18 10.57 -44.56 31.61
C ILE A 18 9.92 -44.68 30.23
N LEU A 19 8.60 -44.47 30.16
CA LEU A 19 7.89 -44.25 28.89
C LEU A 19 8.22 -42.84 28.40
N LEU A 20 9.02 -42.74 27.34
CA LEU A 20 9.35 -41.48 26.68
C LEU A 20 8.18 -41.06 25.78
N SER A 21 7.23 -40.28 26.30
CA SER A 21 6.18 -39.67 25.47
C SER A 21 6.77 -38.48 24.70
N THR A 22 7.17 -38.70 23.46
CA THR A 22 7.55 -37.65 22.51
C THR A 22 6.30 -36.86 22.11
N THR A 23 6.04 -35.77 22.81
CA THR A 23 5.08 -34.75 22.37
C THR A 23 5.71 -34.03 21.18
N ILE A 24 5.23 -34.34 19.98
CA ILE A 24 5.56 -33.57 18.77
C ILE A 24 4.83 -32.24 18.92
N PRO A 25 5.52 -31.09 19.09
CA PRO A 25 4.83 -29.81 19.01
C PRO A 25 4.29 -29.71 17.58
N LEU A 26 2.96 -29.68 17.45
CA LEU A 26 2.30 -29.21 16.25
C LEU A 26 2.66 -27.73 16.12
N GLY A 27 3.73 -27.43 15.38
CA GLY A 27 4.06 -26.07 15.02
C GLY A 27 2.90 -25.51 14.22
N PHE A 28 2.12 -24.61 14.83
CA PHE A 28 1.24 -23.75 14.07
C PHE A 28 2.15 -22.87 13.22
N THR A 29 2.18 -23.09 11.92
CA THR A 29 2.74 -22.12 10.99
C THR A 29 1.85 -20.89 11.05
N GLU A 30 2.29 -19.85 11.75
CA GLU A 30 1.64 -18.54 11.67
C GLU A 30 1.63 -18.10 10.20
N PRO A 31 0.49 -17.63 9.67
CA PRO A 31 0.48 -17.05 8.34
C PRO A 31 1.44 -15.86 8.35
N ALA A 32 2.49 -15.93 7.55
CA ALA A 32 3.32 -14.78 7.26
C ALA A 32 2.42 -13.72 6.61
N GLN A 33 2.02 -12.71 7.39
CA GLN A 33 1.28 -11.60 6.83
C GLN A 33 2.26 -10.79 5.98
N ALA A 34 2.11 -10.89 4.67
CA ALA A 34 2.81 -10.04 3.73
C ALA A 34 2.33 -8.60 3.96
N LEU A 35 3.08 -7.84 4.76
CA LEU A 35 2.88 -6.41 4.94
C LEU A 35 3.30 -5.73 3.63
N CYS A 36 2.31 -5.35 2.83
CA CYS A 36 2.56 -4.52 1.67
C CYS A 36 3.18 -3.20 2.13
N ALA A 37 4.24 -2.76 1.46
CA ALA A 37 4.84 -1.46 1.76
C ALA A 37 3.76 -0.38 1.67
N THR A 38 3.50 0.29 2.78
CA THR A 38 2.54 1.39 2.84
C THR A 38 3.16 2.58 2.15
N ASP A 39 2.46 3.12 1.18
CA ASP A 39 2.82 4.36 0.54
C ASP A 39 2.34 5.54 1.39
N GLU A 40 3.19 6.55 1.60
CA GLU A 40 2.83 7.77 2.34
C GLU A 40 1.61 8.50 1.76
N LEU A 41 1.38 8.39 0.45
CA LEU A 41 0.20 8.95 -0.21
C LEU A 41 -1.05 8.07 -0.06
N GLY A 42 -0.92 6.84 0.44
CA GLY A 42 -2.00 5.87 0.59
C GLY A 42 -3.16 6.39 1.43
N GLY A 43 -4.38 6.31 0.91
CA GLY A 43 -5.58 6.79 1.59
C GLY A 43 -6.50 7.63 0.69
N GLN A 44 -7.51 8.23 1.30
CA GLN A 44 -8.44 9.14 0.65
C GLN A 44 -8.09 10.59 0.97
N TRP A 45 -8.28 11.46 -0.01
CA TRP A 45 -7.92 12.86 0.05
C TRP A 45 -9.06 13.72 -0.46
N GLU A 46 -9.38 14.80 0.24
CA GLU A 46 -10.44 15.74 -0.10
C GLU A 46 -9.87 17.15 -0.31
N ASN A 47 -10.35 17.85 -1.35
CA ASN A 47 -9.86 19.18 -1.69
C ASN A 47 -10.23 20.17 -0.58
N VAL A 48 -9.26 20.96 -0.13
CA VAL A 48 -9.48 21.96 0.92
C VAL A 48 -10.39 23.12 0.48
N ASP A 49 -10.52 23.35 -0.83
CA ASP A 49 -11.44 24.34 -1.39
C ASP A 49 -12.79 23.70 -1.74
N PRO A 50 -13.86 23.92 -0.94
CA PRO A 50 -15.18 23.36 -1.22
C PRO A 50 -15.85 23.97 -2.45
N ASN A 51 -15.33 25.07 -3.00
CA ASN A 51 -15.85 25.73 -4.20
C ASN A 51 -15.01 25.43 -5.44
N THR A 52 -14.11 24.45 -5.37
CA THR A 52 -13.30 24.04 -6.52
C THR A 52 -14.19 23.64 -7.71
N ARG A 53 -13.77 24.05 -8.91
CA ARG A 53 -14.38 23.60 -10.18
C ARG A 53 -13.55 22.51 -10.85
N GLY A 54 -12.54 22.00 -10.14
CA GLY A 54 -11.53 21.07 -10.63
C GLY A 54 -11.66 19.71 -9.96
N ILE A 55 -10.54 19.18 -9.48
CA ILE A 55 -10.51 17.91 -8.74
C ILE A 55 -11.07 18.12 -7.33
N THR A 56 -12.01 17.28 -6.91
CA THR A 56 -12.65 17.33 -5.59
C THR A 56 -12.10 16.27 -4.65
N LYS A 57 -11.84 15.05 -5.15
CA LYS A 57 -11.37 13.92 -4.34
C LYS A 57 -10.33 13.10 -5.08
N ILE A 58 -9.44 12.48 -4.32
CA ILE A 58 -8.42 11.57 -4.82
C ILE A 58 -8.38 10.35 -3.90
N ASN A 59 -8.48 9.15 -4.48
CA ASN A 59 -8.26 7.91 -3.76
C ASN A 59 -6.94 7.29 -4.22
N TYR A 60 -6.03 7.13 -3.29
CA TYR A 60 -4.76 6.45 -3.50
C TYR A 60 -4.91 4.98 -3.12
N ILE A 61 -4.80 4.10 -4.10
CA ILE A 61 -5.10 2.68 -3.97
C ILE A 61 -3.78 1.91 -4.03
N PRO A 62 -3.13 1.65 -2.87
CA PRO A 62 -1.91 0.85 -2.85
C PRO A 62 -2.23 -0.58 -3.30
N ARG A 63 -1.40 -1.13 -4.19
CA ARG A 63 -1.48 -2.52 -4.65
C ARG A 63 -0.14 -3.20 -4.38
N CYS A 64 -0.20 -4.38 -3.82
CA CYS A 64 1.01 -5.14 -3.49
C CYS A 64 1.68 -5.59 -4.80
N GLY A 65 2.89 -5.09 -5.05
CA GLY A 65 3.67 -5.37 -6.26
C GLY A 65 4.44 -6.69 -6.21
N ASP A 66 4.07 -7.59 -5.30
CA ASP A 66 4.56 -8.95 -5.17
C ASP A 66 3.78 -9.94 -6.04
N GLN A 67 2.65 -9.52 -6.60
CA GLN A 67 1.87 -10.32 -7.53
C GLN A 67 2.44 -10.20 -8.95
N ARG A 68 3.02 -11.30 -9.45
CA ARG A 68 3.44 -11.45 -10.85
C ARG A 68 2.34 -12.16 -11.63
N PHE A 69 1.74 -11.47 -12.61
CA PHE A 69 0.72 -12.07 -13.46
C PHE A 69 1.36 -12.65 -14.72
N CYS A 70 1.35 -13.98 -14.85
CA CYS A 70 1.84 -14.67 -16.04
C CYS A 70 0.67 -15.26 -16.83
N SER A 71 0.67 -14.99 -18.13
CA SER A 71 -0.24 -15.58 -19.11
C SER A 71 0.24 -16.99 -19.52
N THR A 72 -0.64 -17.79 -20.12
CA THR A 72 -0.35 -19.17 -20.56
C THR A 72 0.66 -19.26 -21.69
N ASP A 73 0.94 -18.15 -22.38
CA ASP A 73 2.01 -18.00 -23.37
C ASP A 73 3.40 -17.74 -22.76
N GLY A 74 3.50 -17.65 -21.43
CA GLY A 74 4.74 -17.37 -20.70
C GLY A 74 5.07 -15.89 -20.55
N THR A 75 4.20 -14.98 -21.04
CA THR A 75 4.35 -13.54 -20.83
C THR A 75 3.97 -13.19 -19.40
N CYS A 76 4.89 -12.56 -18.66
CA CYS A 76 4.62 -12.10 -17.29
C CYS A 76 4.64 -10.57 -17.21
N SER A 77 3.72 -10.02 -16.43
CA SER A 77 3.61 -8.59 -16.13
C SER A 77 3.59 -8.36 -14.63
N GLU A 78 4.13 -7.23 -14.21
CA GLU A 78 4.00 -6.72 -12.85
C GLU A 78 2.92 -5.64 -12.87
N PRO A 79 1.86 -5.75 -12.05
CA PRO A 79 0.86 -4.72 -11.96
C PRO A 79 1.50 -3.43 -11.44
N ALA A 80 0.89 -2.29 -11.76
CA ALA A 80 1.26 -1.05 -11.09
C ALA A 80 1.07 -1.25 -9.58
N ARG A 81 2.11 -0.92 -8.80
CA ARG A 81 2.09 -1.02 -7.33
C ARG A 81 1.10 -0.06 -6.69
N THR A 82 0.54 0.86 -7.46
CA THR A 82 -0.42 1.84 -7.00
C THR A 82 -1.27 2.32 -8.18
N SER A 83 -2.57 2.39 -7.95
CA SER A 83 -3.51 3.12 -8.80
C SER A 83 -4.00 4.38 -8.09
N ILE A 84 -4.30 5.42 -8.86
CA ILE A 84 -4.94 6.65 -8.37
C ILE A 84 -6.30 6.78 -9.04
N GLN A 85 -7.34 7.00 -8.25
CA GLN A 85 -8.65 7.38 -8.73
C GLN A 85 -8.90 8.86 -8.45
N VAL A 86 -9.38 9.59 -9.44
CA VAL A 86 -9.59 11.05 -9.36
C VAL A 86 -11.06 11.35 -9.62
N PHE A 87 -11.62 12.27 -8.83
CA PHE A 87 -12.99 12.75 -8.97
C PHE A 87 -12.97 14.25 -9.27
N GLY A 88 -13.73 14.66 -10.28
CA GLY A 88 -13.90 16.07 -10.66
C GLY A 88 -15.26 16.63 -10.24
N ALA A 89 -15.30 17.94 -10.01
CA ALA A 89 -16.50 18.70 -9.68
C ALA A 89 -17.51 18.64 -10.84
N CYS A 90 -18.44 17.71 -10.73
CA CYS A 90 -19.60 17.57 -11.60
C CYS A 90 -20.88 17.72 -10.79
N SER A 91 -21.98 18.07 -11.46
CA SER A 91 -23.28 18.25 -10.81
C SER A 91 -24.28 17.22 -11.33
N PRO A 92 -25.11 16.61 -10.46
CA PRO A 92 -25.19 16.82 -9.00
C PRO A 92 -24.16 16.04 -8.17
N THR A 93 -23.43 15.13 -8.82
CA THR A 93 -22.44 14.26 -8.18
C THR A 93 -21.12 14.38 -8.91
N ASP A 94 -20.02 14.25 -8.17
CA ASP A 94 -18.68 14.22 -8.73
C ASP A 94 -18.55 13.19 -9.86
N CYS A 95 -17.83 13.56 -10.91
CA CYS A 95 -17.50 12.65 -11.99
C CYS A 95 -16.26 11.85 -11.62
N ASP A 96 -16.39 10.53 -11.58
CA ASP A 96 -15.26 9.63 -11.52
C ASP A 96 -14.50 9.65 -12.86
N TRP A 97 -13.19 9.92 -12.81
CA TRP A 97 -12.31 9.89 -13.99
C TRP A 97 -11.71 8.49 -14.22
N GLY A 98 -11.98 7.55 -13.32
CA GLY A 98 -11.46 6.20 -13.30
C GLY A 98 -10.13 6.08 -12.55
N GLU A 99 -9.60 4.86 -12.51
CA GLU A 99 -8.26 4.57 -12.00
C GLU A 99 -7.20 4.74 -13.09
N SER A 100 -6.05 5.29 -12.71
CA SER A 100 -4.86 5.34 -13.56
C SER A 100 -3.62 4.91 -12.76
N PRO A 101 -2.68 4.16 -13.37
CA PRO A 101 -1.43 3.81 -12.72
C PRO A 101 -0.68 5.05 -12.23
N MET A 102 -0.17 4.99 -11.01
CA MET A 102 0.78 6.00 -10.56
C MET A 102 2.16 5.74 -11.16
N ARG A 103 2.80 6.80 -11.64
CA ARG A 103 4.17 6.82 -12.15
C ARG A 103 5.03 7.71 -11.26
N ILE A 104 6.27 7.32 -11.07
CA ILE A 104 7.24 8.08 -10.28
C ILE A 104 8.05 8.96 -11.24
N TYR A 105 8.15 10.25 -10.93
CA TYR A 105 9.08 11.15 -11.61
C TYR A 105 10.36 11.22 -10.78
N GLN A 106 11.51 10.96 -11.41
CA GLN A 106 12.77 10.73 -10.69
C GLN A 106 13.37 11.98 -10.02
N SER A 107 12.76 13.16 -10.21
CA SER A 107 13.20 14.43 -9.62
C SER A 107 12.12 14.96 -8.67
N ASP A 108 12.54 15.44 -7.49
CA ASP A 108 11.73 16.25 -6.56
C ASP A 108 10.48 15.58 -5.96
N ASP A 109 10.51 14.25 -5.80
CA ASP A 109 9.47 13.41 -5.19
C ASP A 109 8.07 13.52 -5.82
N TRP A 110 8.01 14.09 -7.03
CA TRP A 110 6.77 14.17 -7.77
C TRP A 110 6.36 12.81 -8.33
N ARG A 111 5.07 12.55 -8.26
CA ARG A 111 4.44 11.37 -8.84
C ARG A 111 3.30 11.83 -9.73
N TYR A 112 2.91 11.04 -10.71
CA TYR A 112 1.86 11.47 -11.63
C TYR A 112 1.04 10.31 -12.19
N SER A 113 -0.17 10.66 -12.62
CA SER A 113 -1.07 9.78 -13.37
C SER A 113 -1.60 10.52 -14.58
N VAL A 114 -1.96 9.75 -15.60
CA VAL A 114 -2.47 10.30 -16.87
C VAL A 114 -3.90 9.80 -17.09
N TYR A 115 -4.79 10.73 -17.42
CA TYR A 115 -6.19 10.46 -17.72
C TYR A 115 -6.51 10.97 -19.14
N GLU A 116 -6.98 10.07 -19.99
CA GLU A 116 -7.36 10.40 -21.35
C GLU A 116 -8.88 10.62 -21.42
N GLN A 117 -9.28 11.87 -21.45
CA GLN A 117 -10.68 12.26 -21.63
C GLN A 117 -10.87 12.66 -23.10
N GLY A 118 -12.04 12.37 -23.69
CA GLY A 118 -12.23 12.53 -25.15
C GLY A 118 -11.78 13.88 -25.72
N PHE A 119 -11.94 14.96 -24.93
CA PHE A 119 -11.60 16.33 -25.31
C PHE A 119 -10.22 16.83 -24.82
N ALA A 120 -9.53 16.09 -23.94
CA ALA A 120 -8.27 16.52 -23.35
C ALA A 120 -7.47 15.36 -22.76
N ARG A 121 -6.14 15.49 -22.84
CA ARG A 121 -5.23 14.67 -22.04
C ARG A 121 -4.95 15.42 -20.73
N LYS A 122 -5.07 14.72 -19.61
CA LYS A 122 -4.81 15.30 -18.28
C LYS A 122 -3.65 14.59 -17.61
N VAL A 123 -2.66 15.35 -17.17
CA VAL A 123 -1.56 14.86 -16.32
C VAL A 123 -1.75 15.45 -14.94
N VAL A 124 -1.96 14.59 -13.96
CA VAL A 124 -2.17 14.99 -12.57
C VAL A 124 -0.93 14.61 -11.79
N TRP A 125 -0.28 15.61 -11.22
CA TRP A 125 0.95 15.49 -10.43
C TRP A 125 0.61 15.58 -8.94
N TYR A 126 1.29 14.76 -8.13
CA TYR A 126 1.04 14.60 -6.70
C TYR A 126 2.36 14.68 -5.93
N ARG A 127 2.33 15.36 -4.79
CA ARG A 127 3.44 15.39 -3.83
C ARG A 127 2.94 15.83 -2.45
N LEU A 128 3.54 15.30 -1.38
CA LEU A 128 3.34 15.83 -0.03
C LEU A 128 4.21 17.09 0.18
N ASN A 129 3.65 18.10 0.85
CA ASN A 129 4.46 19.19 1.39
C ASN A 129 5.06 18.78 2.75
N SER A 130 5.75 19.72 3.42
CA SER A 130 6.36 19.48 4.74
C SER A 130 5.37 19.25 5.88
N ASP A 131 4.09 19.53 5.65
CA ASP A 131 3.01 19.45 6.64
C ASP A 131 2.11 18.23 6.37
N ASP A 132 2.58 17.26 5.58
CA ASP A 132 1.84 16.08 5.12
C ASP A 132 0.54 16.38 4.36
N GLN A 133 0.39 17.60 3.84
CA GLN A 133 -0.71 17.97 2.96
C GLN A 133 -0.39 17.59 1.51
N LEU A 134 -1.37 17.01 0.82
CA LEU A 134 -1.22 16.65 -0.58
C LEU A 134 -1.36 17.89 -1.47
N VAL A 135 -0.30 18.21 -2.21
CA VAL A 135 -0.26 19.23 -3.25
C VAL A 135 -0.44 18.56 -4.60
N VAL A 136 -1.37 19.09 -5.40
CA VAL A 136 -1.72 18.53 -6.70
C VAL A 136 -1.65 19.59 -7.79
N ALA A 137 -0.99 19.26 -8.90
CA ALA A 137 -1.03 20.06 -10.12
C ALA A 137 -1.72 19.28 -11.24
N GLU A 138 -2.79 19.83 -11.79
CA GLU A 138 -3.48 19.29 -12.97
C GLU A 138 -3.06 20.08 -14.20
N GLN A 139 -2.37 19.42 -15.12
CA GLN A 139 -2.09 19.92 -16.46
C GLN A 139 -3.11 19.34 -17.42
N VAL A 140 -3.75 20.20 -18.21
CA VAL A 140 -4.77 19.82 -19.19
C VAL A 140 -4.29 20.26 -20.55
N ASP A 141 -4.03 19.28 -21.42
CA ASP A 141 -3.69 19.47 -22.82
C ASP A 141 -4.98 19.27 -23.63
N TYR A 142 -5.57 20.36 -24.13
CA TYR A 142 -6.83 20.28 -24.88
C TYR A 142 -6.61 19.81 -26.31
N ARG A 143 -7.54 18.99 -26.81
CA ARG A 143 -7.52 18.49 -28.20
C ARG A 143 -8.34 19.35 -29.16
N ASP A 144 -8.87 20.47 -28.68
CA ASP A 144 -9.65 21.44 -29.44
C ASP A 144 -8.96 22.81 -29.44
N SER A 145 -9.69 23.89 -29.71
CA SER A 145 -9.13 25.24 -29.81
C SER A 145 -8.92 25.94 -28.46
N ARG A 146 -9.15 25.27 -27.33
CA ARG A 146 -8.88 25.84 -26.00
C ARG A 146 -7.38 25.86 -25.73
N GLU A 147 -6.96 26.85 -24.97
CA GLU A 147 -5.58 26.92 -24.48
C GLU A 147 -5.36 25.92 -23.34
N ASP A 148 -4.20 25.28 -23.33
CA ASP A 148 -3.78 24.37 -22.27
C ASP A 148 -3.73 25.11 -20.93
N ARG A 149 -4.08 24.39 -19.87
CA ARG A 149 -4.21 24.97 -18.53
C ARG A 149 -3.47 24.15 -17.49
N THR A 150 -2.87 24.85 -16.53
CA THR A 150 -2.43 24.23 -15.26
C THR A 150 -3.24 24.78 -14.10
N SER A 151 -3.73 23.89 -13.25
CA SER A 151 -4.43 24.22 -12.00
C SER A 151 -3.69 23.61 -10.81
N TRP A 152 -3.71 24.29 -9.67
CA TRP A 152 -3.09 23.84 -8.43
C TRP A 152 -4.15 23.67 -7.35
N TYR A 153 -4.00 22.61 -6.56
CA TYR A 153 -4.92 22.23 -5.51
C TYR A 153 -4.15 21.78 -4.27
N ARG A 154 -4.83 21.82 -3.13
CA ARG A 154 -4.39 21.27 -1.85
C ARG A 154 -5.47 20.33 -1.34
N PHE A 155 -5.04 19.24 -0.72
CA PHE A 155 -5.94 18.24 -0.19
C PHE A 155 -5.54 17.86 1.23
N ASP A 156 -6.54 17.69 2.08
CA ASP A 156 -6.38 17.09 3.39
C ASP A 156 -6.72 15.60 3.33
N ARG A 157 -6.04 14.81 4.16
CA ARG A 157 -6.32 13.39 4.28
C ARG A 157 -7.65 13.21 5.00
N VAL A 158 -8.51 12.36 4.45
CA VAL A 158 -9.72 11.93 5.14
C VAL A 158 -9.31 10.93 6.21
N GLU A 159 -9.51 11.27 7.48
CA GLU A 159 -9.32 10.34 8.60
C GLU A 159 -10.51 9.39 8.68
N ASP A 160 -10.24 8.09 8.85
CA ASP A 160 -11.25 7.04 9.06
C ASP A 160 -11.75 7.00 10.52
#